data_AF-A0A7S0YQ28-F1
#
_entry.id   AF-A0A7S0YQ28-F1
#
_cell.length_a   1.000
_cell.length_b   1.000
_cell.length_c   1.000
_cell.angle_alpha   90.00
_cell.angle_beta   90.00
_cell.angle_gamma   90.00
#
_symmetry.space_group_name_H-M   'P 1'
#
loop_
_entity.id
_entity.type
_entity.pdbx_description
1 polymer ?
#
loop_
_entity_poly.entity_id
_entity_poly.type
_entity_poly.pdbx_seq_one_letter_code
_entity_poly.pdbx_strand_id
1 'polypeptide(L)'
;PAVLRMRLTPGGESQALGLAFEMQPVAKIFSLVPSSGVTAGGTRVSIVGENFASRTDQPVVRFGKTDVAARWLSSSLAVVISPQHTSGPVVVELSNNDGLDFTASAKEFSYHPEPKLMELVPSRGGNEGSTVVMVIGEGFQASGSMVCRFGLNGTVMASYVSSSFATCLSVPRATGHVG
;
A
#
# COMPACT_ATOMS: atom_id res chain seq x y z
N PRO A 1 15.81 -17.14 18.22
CA PRO A 1 15.66 -16.03 19.20
C PRO A 1 16.57 -16.33 20.39
N ALA A 2 17.15 -15.31 21.02
CA ALA A 2 17.96 -15.49 22.23
C ALA A 2 17.10 -15.19 23.45
N VAL A 3 17.10 -16.07 24.46
CA VAL A 3 16.33 -15.87 25.69
C VAL A 3 17.27 -15.51 26.83
N LEU A 4 17.14 -14.28 27.33
CA LEU A 4 17.83 -13.80 28.52
C LEU A 4 16.91 -13.95 29.73
N ARG A 5 17.46 -14.31 30.90
CA ARG A 5 16.67 -14.29 32.15
C ARG A 5 16.95 -13.00 32.90
N MET A 6 15.95 -12.14 33.00
CA MET A 6 16.02 -10.91 33.77
C MET A 6 15.67 -11.20 35.23
N ARG A 7 16.49 -10.67 36.14
CA ARG A 7 16.23 -10.66 37.58
C ARG A 7 16.38 -9.23 38.09
N LEU A 8 15.46 -8.83 38.98
CA LEU A 8 15.55 -7.55 39.69
C LEU A 8 15.81 -7.86 41.17
N THR A 9 16.98 -7.48 41.69
CA THR A 9 17.34 -7.68 43.10
C THR A 9 17.85 -6.37 43.71
N PRO A 10 17.37 -5.97 44.90
CA PRO A 10 18.02 -4.89 45.64
C PRO A 10 19.31 -5.46 46.28
N GLY A 11 20.48 -5.09 45.74
CA GLY A 11 21.76 -5.38 46.38
C GLY A 11 22.43 -6.73 46.05
N GLY A 12 22.03 -7.42 44.97
CA GLY A 12 22.90 -8.42 44.33
C GLY A 12 22.64 -9.90 44.65
N GLU A 13 21.90 -10.26 45.70
CA GLU A 13 21.59 -11.68 45.95
C GLU A 13 20.15 -11.87 46.44
N SER A 14 19.26 -12.22 45.53
CA SER A 14 17.98 -12.83 45.91
C SER A 14 17.58 -13.89 44.88
N GLN A 15 17.02 -15.00 45.38
CA GLN A 15 16.55 -16.16 44.62
C GLN A 15 15.23 -15.90 43.89
N ALA A 16 15.07 -14.74 43.26
CA ALA A 16 13.89 -14.44 42.46
C ALA A 16 13.88 -15.32 41.20
N LEU A 17 12.74 -16.00 40.95
CA LEU A 17 12.49 -16.63 39.65
C LEU A 17 12.58 -15.54 38.58
N GLY A 18 13.60 -15.62 37.73
CA GLY A 18 13.83 -14.65 36.67
C GLY A 18 12.76 -14.77 35.58
N LEU A 19 12.33 -13.63 35.05
CA LEU A 19 11.46 -13.57 33.88
C LEU A 19 12.30 -13.76 32.62
N ALA A 20 11.76 -14.47 31.63
CA ALA A 20 12.39 -14.60 30.32
C ALA A 20 12.17 -13.32 29.51
N PHE A 21 13.24 -12.78 28.95
CA PHE A 21 13.25 -11.72 27.96
C PHE A 21 13.76 -12.30 26.65
N GLU A 22 12.91 -12.31 25.63
CA GLU A 22 13.24 -12.86 24.33
C GLU A 22 13.72 -11.75 23.40
N MET A 23 14.97 -11.87 22.94
CA MET A 23 15.51 -11.02 21.90
C MET A 23 15.10 -11.54 20.52
N GLN A 24 14.35 -10.70 19.81
CA GLN A 24 13.99 -10.93 18.43
C GLN A 24 14.94 -10.15 17.48
N PRO A 25 15.23 -10.68 16.29
CA PRO A 25 15.97 -9.91 15.29
C PRO A 25 15.17 -8.67 14.88
N VAL A 26 15.87 -7.58 14.57
CA VAL A 26 15.23 -6.34 14.10
C VAL A 26 14.61 -6.59 12.72
N ALA A 27 13.32 -6.31 12.59
CA ALA A 27 12.63 -6.36 11.31
C ALA A 27 13.23 -5.35 10.33
N LYS A 28 13.22 -5.71 9.04
CA LYS A 28 13.56 -4.74 8.00
C LYS A 28 12.56 -4.72 6.86
N ILE A 29 12.26 -3.54 6.33
CA ILE A 29 11.39 -3.37 5.17
C ILE A 29 12.27 -3.11 3.93
N PHE A 30 12.06 -3.92 2.90
CA PHE A 30 12.71 -3.77 1.60
C PHE A 30 11.83 -3.04 0.60
N SER A 31 10.54 -3.36 0.54
CA SER A 31 9.60 -2.71 -0.38
C SER A 31 8.14 -2.75 0.08
N LEU A 32 7.34 -1.86 -0.50
CA LEU A 32 5.88 -1.78 -0.37
C LEU A 32 5.26 -1.99 -1.75
N VAL A 33 4.28 -2.89 -1.86
CA VAL A 33 3.62 -3.20 -3.12
C VAL A 33 2.09 -3.21 -2.93
N PRO A 34 1.36 -2.23 -3.49
CA PRO A 34 1.86 -1.01 -4.14
C PRO A 34 2.55 -0.06 -3.15
N SER A 35 3.37 0.87 -3.65
CA SER A 35 4.01 1.94 -2.86
C SER A 35 3.20 3.23 -2.82
N SER A 36 1.95 3.20 -3.28
CA SER A 36 1.03 4.33 -3.25
C SER A 36 -0.43 3.88 -3.17
N GLY A 37 -1.30 4.81 -2.78
CA GLY A 37 -2.73 4.57 -2.60
C GLY A 37 -3.54 5.86 -2.50
N VAL A 38 -4.86 5.70 -2.40
CA VAL A 38 -5.78 6.85 -2.31
C VAL A 38 -5.85 7.42 -0.89
N THR A 39 -6.05 8.73 -0.76
CA THR A 39 -6.18 9.45 0.53
C THR A 39 -7.30 8.92 1.41
N ALA A 40 -8.34 8.30 0.83
CA ALA A 40 -9.41 7.64 1.58
C ALA A 40 -8.94 6.40 2.37
N GLY A 41 -7.73 5.89 2.10
CA GLY A 41 -7.24 4.64 2.66
C GLY A 41 -7.78 3.41 1.92
N GLY A 42 -7.71 2.24 2.56
CA GLY A 42 -8.23 0.99 2.00
C GLY A 42 -7.31 0.30 1.01
N THR A 43 -6.12 0.83 0.74
CA THR A 43 -5.18 0.20 -0.19
C THR A 43 -4.54 -1.01 0.47
N ARG A 44 -4.65 -2.20 -0.15
CA ARG A 44 -4.01 -3.42 0.35
C ARG A 44 -2.53 -3.40 -0.04
N VAL A 45 -1.67 -3.21 0.95
CA VAL A 45 -0.21 -3.09 0.77
C VAL A 45 0.46 -4.38 1.23
N SER A 46 1.30 -4.94 0.36
CA SER A 46 2.21 -6.03 0.69
C SER A 46 3.55 -5.44 1.10
N ILE A 47 4.00 -5.79 2.30
CA ILE A 47 5.26 -5.34 2.89
C ILE A 47 6.24 -6.49 2.74
N VAL A 48 7.29 -6.29 1.95
CA VAL A 48 8.33 -7.29 1.72
C VAL A 48 9.56 -6.90 2.53
N GLY A 49 10.15 -7.87 3.21
CA GLY A 49 11.26 -7.61 4.12
C GLY A 49 11.88 -8.87 4.71
N GLU A 50 12.40 -8.74 5.92
CA GLU A 50 12.96 -9.84 6.71
C GLU A 50 12.67 -9.66 8.21
N ASN A 51 12.75 -10.78 8.95
CA ASN A 51 12.56 -10.87 10.39
C ASN A 51 11.21 -10.37 10.91
N PHE A 52 10.13 -10.52 10.16
CA PHE A 52 8.79 -10.20 10.65
C PHE A 52 8.32 -11.23 11.68
N ALA A 53 7.92 -10.76 12.86
CA ALA A 53 7.50 -11.60 13.97
C ALA A 53 6.14 -12.26 13.72
N SER A 54 5.99 -13.48 14.22
CA SER A 54 4.83 -14.32 13.95
C SER A 54 3.56 -13.81 14.66
N ARG A 55 2.42 -14.43 14.34
CA ARG A 55 1.07 -13.97 14.70
C ARG A 55 0.83 -13.70 16.20
N THR A 56 1.58 -14.30 17.12
CA THR A 56 1.47 -14.02 18.56
C THR A 56 1.76 -12.56 18.91
N ASP A 57 2.62 -11.91 18.12
CA ASP A 57 3.14 -10.58 18.43
C ASP A 57 2.50 -9.48 17.57
N GLN A 58 1.44 -9.84 16.81
CA GLN A 58 0.62 -9.00 15.91
C GLN A 58 1.40 -7.81 15.32
N PRO A 59 2.07 -7.96 14.16
CA PRO A 59 2.88 -6.88 13.64
C PRO A 59 2.02 -5.63 13.41
N VAL A 60 2.47 -4.52 13.99
CA VAL A 60 1.84 -3.21 13.83
C VAL A 60 2.60 -2.46 12.76
N VAL A 61 1.89 -1.83 11.83
CA VAL A 61 2.51 -0.99 10.80
C VAL A 61 2.06 0.44 11.03
N ARG A 62 3.02 1.36 11.05
CA ARG A 62 2.79 2.79 11.21
C ARG A 62 2.90 3.47 9.86
N PHE A 63 1.86 4.21 9.48
CA PHE A 63 1.85 5.14 8.35
C PHE A 63 1.94 6.56 8.90
N GLY A 64 3.14 7.14 8.88
CA GLY A 64 3.45 8.43 9.49
C GLY A 64 3.27 8.40 11.01
N LYS A 65 2.07 8.70 11.48
CA LYS A 65 1.68 8.67 12.91
C LYS A 65 0.50 7.74 13.21
N THR A 66 -0.02 7.05 12.20
CA THR A 66 -1.22 6.21 12.31
C THR A 66 -0.83 4.75 12.32
N ASP A 67 -1.19 4.05 13.39
CA ASP A 67 -0.87 2.65 13.57
C ASP A 67 -2.03 1.76 13.14
N VAL A 68 -1.72 0.71 12.39
CA VAL A 68 -2.69 -0.25 11.88
C VAL A 68 -2.16 -1.67 12.05
N ALA A 69 -3.04 -2.59 12.39
CA ALA A 69 -2.69 -4.01 12.49
C ALA A 69 -2.35 -4.56 11.10
N ALA A 70 -1.22 -5.26 11.00
CA ALA A 70 -0.84 -6.00 9.81
C ALA A 70 -1.06 -7.49 9.99
N ARG A 71 -1.43 -8.14 8.89
CA ARG A 71 -1.56 -9.59 8.82
C ARG A 71 -0.22 -10.20 8.41
N TRP A 72 0.43 -10.86 9.36
CA TRP A 72 1.63 -11.65 9.11
C TRP A 72 1.34 -12.83 8.16
N LEU A 73 2.24 -13.04 7.18
CA LEU A 73 2.21 -14.19 6.28
C LEU A 73 3.44 -15.08 6.42
N SER A 74 4.62 -14.48 6.52
CA SER A 74 5.90 -15.15 6.74
C SER A 74 6.88 -14.18 7.40
N SER A 75 8.06 -14.67 7.78
CA SER A 75 9.16 -13.83 8.28
C SER A 75 9.64 -12.77 7.26
N SER A 76 9.18 -12.81 6.01
CA SER A 76 9.57 -11.89 4.95
C SER A 76 8.39 -11.18 4.27
N LEU A 77 7.15 -11.46 4.69
CA LEU A 77 5.96 -10.91 4.07
C LEU A 77 4.86 -10.62 5.11
N ALA A 78 4.37 -9.39 5.09
CA ALA A 78 3.18 -8.96 5.82
C ALA A 78 2.22 -8.24 4.87
N VAL A 79 0.94 -8.21 5.21
CA VAL A 79 -0.08 -7.48 4.44
C VAL A 79 -0.84 -6.54 5.37
N VAL A 80 -1.01 -5.30 4.96
CA VAL A 80 -1.72 -4.27 5.72
C VAL A 80 -2.73 -3.54 4.82
N ILE A 81 -3.75 -2.95 5.43
CA ILE A 81 -4.66 -2.03 4.75
C ILE A 81 -4.28 -0.61 5.16
N SER A 82 -4.00 0.25 4.19
CA SER A 82 -3.58 1.63 4.46
C SER A 82 -4.73 2.41 5.14
N PRO A 83 -4.45 3.20 6.18
CA PRO A 83 -5.45 4.09 6.79
C PRO A 83 -5.77 5.28 5.87
N GLN A 84 -6.79 6.06 6.24
CA GLN A 84 -7.02 7.37 5.65
C GLN A 84 -5.85 8.30 5.98
N HIS A 85 -5.40 9.10 5.02
CA HIS A 85 -4.35 10.08 5.23
C HIS A 85 -4.48 11.27 4.26
N THR A 86 -3.88 12.40 4.61
CA THR A 86 -3.73 13.54 3.68
C THR A 86 -2.80 13.19 2.53
N SER A 87 -2.99 13.87 1.39
CA SER A 87 -2.15 13.70 0.20
C SER A 87 -0.67 13.97 0.52
N GLY A 88 0.21 13.20 -0.09
CA GLY A 88 1.65 13.31 0.06
C GLY A 88 2.33 12.01 0.52
N PRO A 89 3.67 12.00 0.57
CA PRO A 89 4.43 10.86 1.05
C PRO A 89 4.30 10.72 2.57
N VAL A 90 4.24 9.48 3.05
CA VAL A 90 4.40 9.14 4.46
C VAL A 90 5.44 8.05 4.63
N VAL A 91 6.14 8.09 5.76
CA VAL A 91 7.05 7.04 6.18
C VAL A 91 6.25 5.86 6.72
N VAL A 92 6.62 4.65 6.30
CA VAL A 92 6.02 3.38 6.73
C VAL A 92 7.05 2.57 7.50
N GLU A 93 6.69 2.22 8.73
CA GLU A 93 7.52 1.46 9.65
C GLU A 93 6.74 0.23 10.14
N LEU A 94 7.46 -0.81 10.56
CA LEU A 94 6.87 -2.03 11.12
C LEU A 94 7.36 -2.23 12.55
N SER A 95 6.48 -2.73 13.40
CA SER A 95 6.76 -3.14 14.76
C SER A 95 6.46 -4.63 14.90
N ASN A 96 7.36 -5.34 15.57
CA ASN A 96 7.21 -6.75 15.93
C ASN A 96 6.72 -6.94 17.37
N ASN A 97 6.47 -5.87 18.12
CA ASN A 97 6.17 -5.90 19.54
C ASN A 97 5.02 -4.95 19.88
N ASP A 98 3.91 -5.12 19.16
CA ASP A 98 2.64 -4.41 19.41
C ASP A 98 2.76 -2.86 19.40
N GLY A 99 3.64 -2.32 18.55
CA GLY A 99 3.82 -0.88 18.39
C GLY A 99 4.71 -0.22 19.43
N LEU A 100 5.47 -0.98 20.23
CA LEU A 100 6.43 -0.42 21.19
C LEU A 100 7.70 0.09 20.52
N ASP A 101 8.25 -0.70 19.59
CA ASP A 101 9.45 -0.36 18.81
C ASP A 101 9.20 -0.53 17.32
N PHE A 102 9.81 0.35 16.50
CA PHE A 102 9.63 0.36 15.06
C PHE A 102 10.96 0.19 14.30
N THR A 103 10.86 -0.39 13.10
CA THR A 103 12.00 -0.59 12.21
C THR A 103 12.64 0.73 11.78
N ALA A 104 13.96 0.84 11.84
CA ALA A 104 14.70 1.97 11.25
C ALA A 104 14.75 1.95 9.70
N SER A 105 14.41 0.81 9.08
CA SER A 105 14.45 0.63 7.62
C SER A 105 13.11 0.98 6.96
N ALA A 106 12.62 2.18 7.26
CA ALA A 106 11.33 2.63 6.79
C ALA A 106 11.26 2.80 5.25
N LYS A 107 10.04 2.76 4.71
CA LYS A 107 9.78 3.02 3.27
C LYS A 107 8.72 4.08 3.10
N GLU A 108 8.77 4.80 2.00
CA GLU A 108 7.75 5.81 1.70
C GLU A 108 6.54 5.18 1.01
N PHE A 109 5.35 5.57 1.46
CA PHE A 109 4.09 5.30 0.82
C PHE A 109 3.42 6.62 0.41
N SER A 110 3.05 6.78 -0.85
CA SER A 110 2.48 8.03 -1.35
C SER A 110 0.96 7.98 -1.37
N TYR A 111 0.31 8.93 -0.69
CA TYR A 111 -1.13 9.14 -0.76
C TYR A 111 -1.48 10.15 -1.83
N HIS A 112 -2.47 9.81 -2.66
CA HIS A 112 -2.97 10.64 -3.74
C HIS A 112 -4.50 10.80 -3.67
N PRO A 113 -5.07 11.91 -4.13
CA PRO A 113 -6.52 12.04 -4.22
C PRO A 113 -7.11 10.96 -5.13
N GLU A 114 -8.36 10.58 -4.85
CA GLU A 114 -9.11 9.71 -5.77
C GLU A 114 -9.36 10.45 -7.10
N PRO A 115 -9.08 9.82 -8.26
CA PRO A 115 -9.26 10.46 -9.55
C PRO A 115 -10.74 10.72 -9.82
N LYS A 116 -11.08 11.95 -10.19
CA LYS A 116 -12.44 12.34 -10.57
C LYS A 116 -12.51 12.58 -12.06
N LEU A 117 -13.49 11.95 -12.72
CA LEU A 117 -13.80 12.18 -14.11
C LEU A 117 -14.82 13.31 -14.23
N MET A 118 -14.54 14.31 -15.07
CA MET A 118 -15.45 15.44 -15.29
C MET A 118 -15.98 15.49 -16.72
N GLU A 119 -15.09 15.34 -17.72
CA GLU A 119 -15.46 15.47 -19.12
C GLU A 119 -14.61 14.57 -20.02
N LEU A 120 -15.17 14.18 -21.17
CA LEU A 120 -14.51 13.42 -22.23
C LEU A 120 -14.63 14.17 -23.55
N VAL A 121 -13.49 14.39 -24.23
CA VAL A 121 -13.43 15.12 -25.50
C VAL A 121 -12.64 14.32 -26.55
N PRO A 122 -13.25 13.91 -27.67
CA PRO A 122 -14.68 13.98 -27.95
C PRO A 122 -15.48 12.99 -27.08
N SER A 123 -16.76 13.29 -26.84
CA SER A 123 -17.69 12.40 -26.13
C SER A 123 -18.27 11.27 -27.00
N ARG A 124 -17.90 11.26 -28.29
CA ARG A 124 -18.35 10.28 -29.30
C ARG A 124 -17.19 9.91 -30.22
N GLY A 125 -17.18 8.67 -30.68
CA GLY A 125 -16.16 8.14 -31.59
C GLY A 125 -16.75 7.06 -32.51
N GLY A 126 -15.96 6.59 -33.47
CA GLY A 126 -16.38 5.53 -34.41
C GLY A 126 -16.46 4.16 -33.74
N ASN A 127 -17.30 3.27 -34.30
CA ASN A 127 -17.48 1.89 -33.80
C ASN A 127 -16.21 1.03 -33.95
N GLU A 128 -15.31 1.42 -34.86
CA GLU A 128 -14.01 0.79 -35.11
C GLU A 128 -12.98 1.05 -33.99
N GLY A 129 -13.30 1.89 -32.99
CA GLY A 129 -12.36 2.29 -31.95
C GLY A 129 -11.33 3.31 -32.45
N SER A 130 -10.14 3.31 -31.82
CA SER A 130 -8.99 4.16 -32.17
C SER A 130 -9.21 5.68 -32.07
N THR A 131 -10.35 6.12 -31.53
CA THR A 131 -10.58 7.55 -31.27
C THR A 131 -9.73 7.96 -30.06
N VAL A 132 -8.88 8.96 -30.22
CA VAL A 132 -8.16 9.56 -29.10
C VAL A 132 -9.17 10.34 -28.26
N VAL A 133 -9.43 9.87 -27.05
CA VAL A 133 -10.30 10.50 -26.07
C VAL A 133 -9.43 11.22 -25.05
N MET A 134 -9.56 12.54 -24.98
CA MET A 134 -9.03 13.35 -23.89
C MET A 134 -9.96 13.26 -22.69
N VAL A 135 -9.40 12.87 -21.57
CA VAL A 135 -10.06 12.70 -20.27
C VAL A 135 -9.70 13.92 -19.44
N ILE A 136 -10.72 14.70 -19.05
CA ILE A 136 -10.57 15.90 -18.23
C ILE A 136 -11.11 15.58 -16.83
N GLY A 137 -10.34 15.96 -15.81
CA GLY A 137 -10.70 15.67 -14.44
C GLY A 137 -9.72 16.22 -13.41
N GLU A 138 -9.63 15.53 -12.28
CA GLU A 138 -8.75 15.87 -11.17
C GLU A 138 -8.13 14.61 -10.58
N GLY A 139 -6.97 14.75 -9.93
CA GLY A 139 -6.34 13.69 -9.16
C GLY A 139 -5.62 12.61 -9.98
N PHE A 140 -5.45 12.81 -11.29
CA PHE A 140 -4.73 11.85 -12.14
C PHE A 140 -3.26 11.71 -11.73
N GLN A 141 -2.72 10.50 -11.87
CA GLN A 141 -1.38 10.16 -11.41
C GLN A 141 -0.52 9.66 -12.58
N ALA A 142 0.76 10.01 -12.56
CA ALA A 142 1.73 9.50 -13.52
C ALA A 142 2.08 8.01 -13.27
N SER A 143 1.61 7.42 -12.17
CA SER A 143 1.77 5.99 -11.92
C SER A 143 1.06 5.22 -13.04
N GLY A 144 1.80 4.47 -13.85
CA GLY A 144 1.35 3.77 -15.07
C GLY A 144 0.28 2.67 -14.88
N SER A 145 -0.49 2.73 -13.81
CA SER A 145 -1.66 1.89 -13.50
C SER A 145 -2.99 2.51 -13.93
N MET A 146 -3.00 3.75 -14.44
CA MET A 146 -4.24 4.37 -14.93
C MET A 146 -4.74 3.64 -16.19
N VAL A 147 -6.01 3.24 -16.16
CA VAL A 147 -6.67 2.57 -17.28
C VAL A 147 -8.00 3.23 -17.57
N CYS A 148 -8.31 3.42 -18.85
CA CYS A 148 -9.66 3.75 -19.27
C CYS A 148 -10.46 2.47 -19.50
N ARG A 149 -11.62 2.39 -18.87
CA ARG A 149 -12.55 1.25 -19.01
C ARG A 149 -13.77 1.69 -19.81
N PHE A 150 -13.88 1.17 -21.02
CA PHE A 150 -15.00 1.30 -21.93
C PHE A 150 -15.91 0.07 -21.81
N GLY A 151 -17.01 0.21 -21.06
CA GLY A 151 -17.92 -0.89 -20.77
C GLY A 151 -17.27 -2.03 -19.98
N LEU A 152 -17.75 -3.27 -20.18
CA LEU A 152 -17.28 -4.44 -19.43
C LEU A 152 -15.93 -4.98 -19.92
N ASN A 153 -15.66 -4.89 -21.22
CA ASN A 153 -14.53 -5.60 -21.85
C ASN A 153 -13.47 -4.68 -22.44
N GLY A 154 -13.72 -3.38 -22.57
CA GLY A 154 -12.73 -2.45 -23.12
C GLY A 154 -11.84 -1.89 -22.04
N THR A 155 -10.62 -2.39 -21.84
CA THR A 155 -9.65 -1.75 -20.94
C THR A 155 -8.41 -1.38 -21.74
N VAL A 156 -8.04 -0.10 -21.70
CA VAL A 156 -6.83 0.42 -22.35
C VAL A 156 -6.00 1.18 -21.34
N MET A 157 -4.68 1.20 -21.53
CA MET A 157 -3.82 2.06 -20.73
C MET A 157 -4.10 3.52 -21.03
N ALA A 158 -4.20 4.33 -19.98
CA ALA A 158 -4.29 5.77 -20.10
C ALA A 158 -2.87 6.35 -20.20
N SER A 159 -2.69 7.31 -21.09
CA SER A 159 -1.49 8.15 -21.14
C SER A 159 -1.71 9.34 -20.22
N TYR A 160 -0.87 9.46 -19.19
CA TYR A 160 -0.87 10.61 -18.30
C TYR A 160 -0.37 11.86 -19.03
N VAL A 161 -1.10 12.97 -18.93
CA VAL A 161 -0.66 14.27 -19.43
C VAL A 161 -0.39 15.22 -18.26
N SER A 162 -1.32 15.32 -17.31
CA SER A 162 -1.18 16.08 -16.06
C SER A 162 -2.16 15.57 -15.00
N SER A 163 -2.16 16.17 -13.81
CA SER A 163 -3.13 15.84 -12.75
C SER A 163 -4.60 16.09 -13.13
N SER A 164 -4.84 16.79 -14.24
CA SER A 164 -6.19 17.10 -14.75
C SER A 164 -6.47 16.61 -16.17
N PHE A 165 -5.47 16.02 -16.84
CA PHE A 165 -5.59 15.58 -18.22
C PHE A 165 -4.96 14.20 -18.40
N ALA A 166 -5.68 13.29 -19.05
CA ALA A 166 -5.15 12.01 -19.53
C ALA A 166 -5.71 11.73 -20.93
N THR A 167 -5.07 10.85 -21.70
CA THR A 167 -5.58 10.43 -23.01
C THR A 167 -5.70 8.92 -23.09
N CYS A 168 -6.72 8.45 -23.80
CA CYS A 168 -6.98 7.03 -24.01
C CYS A 168 -7.43 6.78 -25.45
N LEU A 169 -7.16 5.60 -25.98
CA LEU A 169 -7.71 5.16 -27.26
C LEU A 169 -9.02 4.42 -27.03
N SER A 170 -10.09 4.83 -27.69
CA SER A 170 -11.35 4.08 -27.63
C SER A 170 -11.17 2.67 -28.21
N VAL A 171 -11.92 1.72 -27.67
CA VAL A 171 -11.92 0.33 -28.15
C VAL A 171 -12.99 0.13 -29.22
N PRO A 172 -12.81 -0.83 -30.16
CA PRO A 172 -13.89 -1.25 -31.03
C PRO A 172 -15.07 -1.78 -30.21
N ARG A 173 -16.30 -1.49 -30.64
CA ARG A 173 -17.47 -2.13 -30.03
C ARG A 173 -17.51 -3.57 -30.53
N ALA A 174 -17.49 -4.54 -29.64
CA ALA A 174 -17.77 -5.93 -30.02
C ALA A 174 -19.19 -5.97 -30.64
N THR A 175 -19.27 -6.07 -31.95
CA THR A 175 -20.51 -6.42 -32.64
C THR A 175 -20.78 -7.88 -32.28
N GLY A 176 -21.83 -8.14 -31.50
CA GLY A 176 -22.30 -9.50 -31.31
C GLY A 176 -22.52 -10.12 -32.68
N HIS A 177 -21.82 -11.21 -32.95
CA HIS A 177 -22.16 -12.11 -34.05
C HIS A 177 -23.55 -12.65 -33.75
N VAL A 178 -24.57 -12.14 -34.43
CA VAL A 178 -25.81 -12.88 -34.66
C VAL A 178 -25.60 -13.64 -35.96
N GLY A 179 -25.23 -14.91 -35.83
CA GLY A 179 -25.10 -15.88 -36.90
C GLY A 179 -25.41 -17.26 -36.34
#